data_AF-A0A1P8BD89-F1
#
_entry.id   AF-A0A1P8BD89-F1
#
_cell.length_a   1.000
_cell.length_b   1.000
_cell.length_c   1.000
_cell.angle_alpha   90.00
_cell.angle_beta   90.00
_cell.angle_gamma   90.00
#
_symmetry.space_group_name_H-M   'P 1'
#
loop_
_entity.id
_entity.type
_entity.pdbx_description
1 polymer ?
#
loop_
_entity_poly.entity_id
_entity_poly.type
_entity_poly.pdbx_seq_one_letter_code
_entity_poly.pdbx_strand_id
1 'polypeptide(L)'
;MFRLLNIEFAASVKYHVWFGTGLIFFSLVHGGSTLFIWTITHHIEEEIWKWQRTGRVYVAGLISLVTGLLMWITSLPQIRRKNFEVFYYTHHLYIVFLVAFLFHAGDRHFYWVLPGMFLFGLDKILRIVQSRSESCILSANLFSCKAIELVLPKDPMLNYAPSSFIFLNIPLVSRFQWHPFSIISSSSVDKHSLSIMMKCEGDWTNSVYNKIEEAANCENKINNIIVRVEGPYGPASVDFLRYDNLFLVAGGIGITPFLSILKELASKNRLKSPKRVQLVFAVRTFQDLNMLLPIASIIFNPIYNLNLKLKVFVTQEKKPSNGTTTLQEFLAQSQVQSIHLGTDEDYSRFPIRGPESFRWLATLVLITVLTFLGFLIGLSHFFIPSEHKNHSGVMKLAASGAMKTAKEKVPSWVPDLIIIVSYVIAISVGGFAATILQRRRKHKEAPRMSKEVVIKPEERNFTELKPIPITEEHEIHIGERPKLEEIMSEFEKNLRGWSSVGVLVCGPESVKEAVASMCRQWPQCFGVEDLRRSRMKMNLNFHSLNFNL
;
A
#
# COMPACT_ATOMS: atom_id res chain seq x y z
N MET A 1 3.38 -14.00 -8.37
CA MET A 1 4.49 -13.61 -9.26
C MET A 1 5.65 -12.98 -8.51
N PHE A 2 5.52 -11.78 -7.91
CA PHE A 2 6.64 -11.12 -7.21
C PHE A 2 7.31 -11.99 -6.12
N ARG A 3 6.52 -12.74 -5.33
CA ARG A 3 7.06 -13.73 -4.38
C ARG A 3 7.84 -14.88 -5.02
N LEU A 4 7.42 -15.34 -6.21
CA LEU A 4 8.15 -16.39 -6.95
C LEU A 4 9.48 -15.87 -7.49
N LEU A 5 9.54 -14.57 -7.80
CA LEU A 5 10.75 -13.89 -8.26
C LEU A 5 11.59 -13.30 -7.12
N ASN A 6 11.20 -13.53 -5.86
CA ASN A 6 11.80 -12.94 -4.67
C ASN A 6 11.91 -11.39 -4.73
N ILE A 7 10.94 -10.75 -5.40
CA ILE A 7 10.82 -9.29 -5.50
C ILE A 7 9.83 -8.84 -4.42
N GLU A 8 10.23 -7.88 -3.60
CA GLU A 8 9.33 -7.26 -2.62
C GLU A 8 8.18 -6.51 -3.29
N PHE A 9 6.97 -6.60 -2.72
CA PHE A 9 5.81 -5.87 -3.25
C PHE A 9 6.06 -4.36 -3.30
N ALA A 10 6.79 -3.80 -2.35
CA ALA A 10 7.18 -2.39 -2.35
C ALA A 10 7.99 -1.98 -3.60
N ALA A 11 8.78 -2.90 -4.16
CA ALA A 11 9.52 -2.66 -5.40
C ALA A 11 8.60 -2.59 -6.63
N SER A 12 7.40 -3.19 -6.58
CA SER A 12 6.43 -3.16 -7.70
C SER A 12 6.02 -1.74 -8.09
N VAL A 13 5.96 -0.80 -7.13
CA VAL A 13 5.68 0.62 -7.40
C VAL A 13 6.80 1.25 -8.25
N LYS A 14 8.07 0.92 -7.97
CA LYS A 14 9.20 1.39 -8.79
C LYS A 14 9.12 0.83 -10.22
N TYR A 15 8.80 -0.46 -10.35
CA TYR A 15 8.57 -1.07 -11.67
C TYR A 15 7.41 -0.40 -12.41
N HIS A 16 6.30 -0.09 -11.74
CA HIS A 16 5.18 0.64 -12.34
C HIS A 16 5.61 2.00 -12.90
N VAL A 17 6.41 2.77 -12.14
CA VAL A 17 6.95 4.06 -12.60
C VAL A 17 7.86 3.89 -13.82
N TRP A 18 8.75 2.90 -13.81
CA TRP A 18 9.67 2.64 -14.93
C TRP A 18 8.94 2.18 -16.19
N PHE A 19 8.05 1.19 -16.07
CA PHE A 19 7.27 0.70 -17.20
C PHE A 19 6.30 1.76 -17.73
N GLY A 20 5.65 2.53 -16.86
CA GLY A 20 4.79 3.64 -17.27
C GLY A 20 5.55 4.73 -18.02
N THR A 21 6.73 5.12 -17.53
CA THR A 21 7.58 6.10 -18.22
C THR A 21 8.07 5.58 -19.57
N GLY A 22 8.52 4.31 -19.62
CA GLY A 22 8.92 3.67 -20.87
C GLY A 22 7.78 3.58 -21.89
N LEU A 23 6.57 3.19 -21.45
CA LEU A 23 5.39 3.13 -22.30
C LEU A 23 5.09 4.47 -22.97
N ILE A 24 5.10 5.57 -22.21
CA ILE A 24 4.82 6.91 -22.74
C ILE A 24 5.93 7.39 -23.65
N PHE A 25 7.20 7.12 -23.33
CA PHE A 25 8.33 7.44 -24.19
C PHE A 25 8.23 6.75 -25.57
N PHE A 26 8.02 5.43 -25.60
CA PHE A 26 7.87 4.72 -26.87
C PHE A 26 6.60 5.12 -27.62
N SER A 27 5.52 5.44 -26.90
CA SER A 27 4.28 5.95 -27.52
C SER A 27 4.49 7.32 -28.16
N LEU A 28 5.28 8.21 -27.55
CA LEU A 28 5.68 9.50 -28.12
C LEU A 28 6.50 9.33 -29.40
N VAL A 29 7.49 8.43 -29.40
CA VAL A 29 8.30 8.14 -30.58
C VAL A 29 7.43 7.54 -31.70
N HIS A 30 6.55 6.60 -31.38
CA HIS A 30 5.64 5.98 -32.32
C HIS A 30 4.63 6.98 -32.91
N GLY A 31 3.94 7.74 -32.05
CA GLY A 31 2.96 8.75 -32.47
C GLY A 31 3.63 9.89 -33.24
N GLY A 32 4.77 10.39 -32.75
CA GLY A 32 5.53 11.46 -33.38
C GLY A 32 6.09 11.07 -34.75
N SER A 33 6.66 9.87 -34.89
CA SER A 33 7.14 9.38 -36.20
C SER A 33 5.99 9.20 -37.20
N THR A 34 4.83 8.71 -36.75
CA THR A 34 3.65 8.57 -37.61
C THR A 34 3.13 9.93 -38.08
N LEU A 35 2.99 10.90 -37.16
CA LEU A 35 2.59 12.27 -37.50
C LEU A 35 3.59 12.94 -38.45
N PHE A 36 4.89 12.73 -38.23
CA PHE A 36 5.94 13.27 -39.11
C PHE A 36 5.85 12.71 -40.53
N ILE A 37 5.69 11.38 -40.67
CA ILE A 37 5.52 10.73 -41.97
C ILE A 37 4.28 11.29 -42.68
N TRP A 38 3.14 11.40 -41.99
CA TRP A 38 1.93 11.94 -42.60
C TRP A 38 2.02 13.41 -42.96
N THR A 39 2.81 14.19 -42.20
CA THR A 39 3.08 15.60 -42.53
C THR A 39 3.78 15.69 -43.87
N ILE A 40 4.82 14.86 -44.07
CA ILE A 40 5.60 14.84 -45.31
C ILE A 40 4.79 14.28 -46.48
N THR A 41 3.92 13.30 -46.24
CA THR A 41 3.08 12.73 -47.30
C THR A 41 1.80 13.54 -47.57
N HIS A 42 1.56 14.64 -46.86
CA HIS A 42 0.34 15.46 -46.95
C HIS A 42 -0.99 14.70 -46.70
N HIS A 43 -0.97 13.65 -45.85
CA HIS A 43 -2.15 12.82 -45.52
C HIS A 43 -2.76 13.12 -44.13
N ILE A 44 -2.27 14.13 -43.40
CA ILE A 44 -2.69 14.38 -42.00
C ILE A 44 -4.18 14.65 -41.87
N GLU A 45 -4.72 15.62 -42.62
CA GLU A 45 -6.10 16.07 -42.44
C GLU A 45 -7.10 14.96 -42.76
N GLU A 46 -6.72 14.12 -43.71
CA GLU A 46 -7.51 12.97 -44.12
C GLU A 46 -7.50 11.84 -43.09
N GLU A 47 -6.34 11.46 -42.55
CA GLU A 47 -6.26 10.25 -41.71
C GLU A 47 -6.52 10.50 -40.22
N ILE A 48 -6.24 11.71 -39.72
CA ILE A 48 -6.24 11.96 -38.26
C ILE A 48 -7.65 11.99 -37.65
N TRP A 49 -8.67 12.38 -38.43
CA TRP A 49 -10.05 12.54 -37.97
C TRP A 49 -11.01 11.44 -38.45
N LYS A 50 -10.57 10.60 -39.39
CA LYS A 50 -11.39 9.49 -39.88
C LYS A 50 -11.47 8.39 -38.81
N TRP A 51 -12.67 7.87 -38.57
CA TRP A 51 -12.86 6.62 -37.83
C TRP A 51 -12.80 5.45 -38.81
N GLN A 52 -11.64 4.79 -38.91
CA GLN A 52 -11.40 3.73 -39.88
C GLN A 52 -12.35 2.54 -39.65
N ARG A 53 -13.06 2.12 -40.69
CA ARG A 53 -13.93 0.92 -40.65
C ARG A 53 -13.08 -0.37 -40.61
N THR A 54 -11.90 -0.36 -41.20
CA THR A 54 -10.98 -1.50 -41.26
C THR A 54 -9.58 -1.07 -40.83
N GLY A 55 -8.92 -1.88 -40.01
CA GLY A 55 -7.59 -1.57 -39.49
C GLY A 55 -7.64 -0.77 -38.19
N ARG A 56 -6.61 0.04 -37.94
CA ARG A 56 -6.40 0.77 -36.69
C ARG A 56 -7.14 2.09 -36.70
N VAL A 57 -7.77 2.45 -35.59
CA VAL A 57 -8.41 3.77 -35.42
C VAL A 57 -7.35 4.78 -34.97
N TYR A 58 -6.99 5.73 -35.83
CA TYR A 58 -5.92 6.69 -35.52
C TYR A 58 -6.34 7.78 -34.54
N VAL A 59 -7.59 8.25 -34.61
CA VAL A 59 -8.18 9.17 -33.61
C VAL A 59 -8.04 8.58 -32.20
N ALA A 60 -8.32 7.29 -32.04
CA ALA A 60 -8.18 6.59 -30.76
C ALA A 60 -6.72 6.53 -30.30
N GLY A 61 -5.78 6.38 -31.24
CA GLY A 61 -4.34 6.47 -30.96
C GLY A 61 -3.94 7.84 -30.41
N LEU A 62 -4.42 8.92 -31.04
CA LEU A 62 -4.18 10.29 -30.55
C LEU A 62 -4.78 10.52 -29.16
N ILE A 63 -6.01 10.06 -28.91
CA ILE A 63 -6.65 10.14 -27.59
C ILE A 63 -5.82 9.39 -26.54
N SER A 64 -5.36 8.17 -26.86
CA SER A 64 -4.51 7.38 -25.96
C SER A 64 -3.18 8.09 -25.68
N LEU A 65 -2.56 8.72 -26.67
CA LEU A 65 -1.30 9.45 -26.50
C LEU A 65 -1.47 10.69 -25.61
N VAL A 66 -2.48 11.51 -25.89
CA VAL A 66 -2.74 12.74 -25.12
C VAL A 66 -3.10 12.42 -23.67
N THR A 67 -3.99 11.44 -23.45
CA THR A 67 -4.35 11.03 -22.09
C THR A 67 -3.17 10.39 -21.35
N GLY A 68 -2.37 9.57 -22.03
CA GLY A 68 -1.13 9.00 -21.49
C GLY A 68 -0.12 10.08 -21.07
N LEU A 69 0.06 11.11 -21.89
CA LEU A 69 0.94 12.24 -21.58
C LEU A 69 0.46 13.05 -20.39
N LEU A 70 -0.85 13.35 -20.33
CA LEU A 70 -1.43 14.07 -19.21
C LEU A 70 -1.21 13.31 -17.89
N MET A 71 -1.47 12.00 -17.87
CA MET A 71 -1.20 11.15 -16.70
C MET A 71 0.28 11.13 -16.31
N TRP A 72 1.18 11.10 -17.29
CA TRP A 72 2.62 11.06 -17.05
C TRP A 72 3.14 12.37 -16.46
N ILE A 73 2.75 13.51 -17.04
CA ILE A 73 3.15 14.83 -16.56
C ILE A 73 2.73 15.02 -15.10
N THR A 74 1.47 14.75 -14.77
CA THR A 74 0.98 14.91 -13.39
C THR A 74 1.58 13.90 -12.41
N SER A 75 2.09 12.77 -12.89
CA SER A 75 2.81 11.77 -12.08
C SER A 75 4.25 12.16 -11.73
N LEU A 76 4.81 13.20 -12.36
CA LEU A 76 6.17 13.65 -12.08
C LEU A 76 6.33 14.06 -10.60
N PRO A 77 7.44 13.68 -9.93
CA PRO A 77 7.65 13.96 -8.51
C PRO A 77 7.49 15.44 -8.13
N GLN A 78 7.88 16.35 -9.03
CA GLN A 78 7.80 17.79 -8.85
C GLN A 78 6.35 18.29 -8.77
N ILE A 79 5.42 17.66 -9.50
CA ILE A 79 4.01 18.03 -9.54
C ILE A 79 3.27 17.29 -8.42
N ARG A 80 3.40 15.97 -8.36
CA ARG A 80 2.72 15.13 -7.38
C ARG A 80 3.02 15.51 -5.92
N ARG A 81 4.26 15.93 -5.61
CA ARG A 81 4.62 16.37 -4.25
C ARG A 81 4.03 17.74 -3.88
N LYS A 82 3.72 18.59 -4.87
CA LYS A 82 3.10 19.90 -4.64
C LYS A 82 1.58 19.80 -4.58
N ASN A 83 0.99 18.99 -5.44
CA ASN A 83 -0.45 18.78 -5.49
C ASN A 83 -0.76 17.30 -5.77
N PHE A 84 -1.01 16.55 -4.70
CA PHE A 84 -1.31 15.13 -4.77
C PHE A 84 -2.67 14.86 -5.43
N GLU A 85 -3.65 15.74 -5.26
CA GLU A 85 -5.01 15.55 -5.79
C GLU A 85 -5.04 15.60 -7.32
N VAL A 86 -4.32 16.55 -7.92
CA VAL A 86 -4.19 16.64 -9.38
C VAL A 86 -3.60 15.36 -9.95
N PHE A 87 -2.53 14.85 -9.34
CA PHE A 87 -1.98 13.54 -9.68
C PHE A 87 -3.05 12.45 -9.55
N TYR A 88 -3.69 12.34 -8.37
CA TYR A 88 -4.63 11.27 -8.06
C TYR A 88 -5.78 11.20 -9.06
N TYR A 89 -6.45 12.32 -9.33
CA TYR A 89 -7.62 12.36 -10.22
C TYR A 89 -7.24 12.17 -11.69
N THR A 90 -6.16 12.80 -12.17
CA THR A 90 -5.74 12.63 -13.56
C THR A 90 -5.23 11.23 -13.84
N HIS A 91 -4.60 10.55 -12.87
CA HIS A 91 -4.13 9.18 -13.06
C HIS A 91 -5.27 8.18 -13.30
N HIS A 92 -6.51 8.48 -12.87
CA HIS A 92 -7.69 7.66 -13.18
C HIS A 92 -8.09 7.67 -14.66
N LEU A 93 -7.53 8.59 -15.47
CA LEU A 93 -7.70 8.60 -16.92
C LEU A 93 -7.10 7.36 -17.62
N TYR A 94 -6.46 6.45 -16.88
CA TYR A 94 -6.03 5.15 -17.39
C TYR A 94 -7.19 4.37 -18.04
N ILE A 95 -8.44 4.57 -17.58
CA ILE A 95 -9.62 3.94 -18.19
C ILE A 95 -9.80 4.43 -19.62
N VAL A 96 -9.72 5.75 -19.83
CA VAL A 96 -9.83 6.37 -21.17
C VAL A 96 -8.66 5.93 -22.04
N PHE A 97 -7.44 5.93 -21.49
CA PHE A 97 -6.24 5.46 -22.16
C PHE A 97 -6.41 4.03 -22.69
N LEU A 98 -6.89 3.10 -21.85
CA LEU A 98 -7.02 1.68 -22.22
C LEU A 98 -8.11 1.43 -23.27
N VAL A 99 -9.25 2.11 -23.17
CA VAL A 99 -10.33 1.99 -24.16
C VAL A 99 -9.87 2.54 -25.51
N ALA A 100 -9.22 3.71 -25.52
CA ALA A 100 -8.67 4.30 -26.73
C ALA A 100 -7.52 3.44 -27.31
N PHE A 101 -6.66 2.90 -26.45
CA PHE A 101 -5.60 1.96 -26.85
C PHE A 101 -6.17 0.68 -27.48
N LEU A 102 -7.27 0.13 -26.97
CA LEU A 102 -7.93 -1.04 -27.57
C LEU A 102 -8.38 -0.74 -29.00
N PHE A 103 -9.12 0.35 -29.25
CA PHE A 103 -9.55 0.71 -30.60
C PHE A 103 -8.39 1.06 -31.55
N HIS A 104 -7.28 1.57 -31.00
CA HIS A 104 -6.11 1.90 -31.80
C HIS A 104 -5.27 0.67 -32.15
N ALA A 105 -4.94 -0.16 -31.16
CA ALA A 105 -4.09 -1.32 -31.31
C ALA A 105 -4.86 -2.50 -31.94
N GLY A 106 -6.16 -2.59 -31.70
CA GLY A 106 -7.05 -3.68 -32.09
C GLY A 106 -6.90 -4.92 -31.19
N ASP A 107 -7.92 -5.78 -31.27
CA ASP A 107 -8.04 -7.08 -30.60
C ASP A 107 -6.73 -7.89 -30.52
N ARG A 108 -6.02 -8.08 -31.65
CA ARG A 108 -4.81 -8.91 -31.74
C ARG A 108 -3.72 -8.47 -30.76
N HIS A 109 -3.46 -7.17 -30.70
CA HIS A 109 -2.45 -6.62 -29.80
C HIS A 109 -2.99 -6.56 -28.37
N PHE A 110 -4.29 -6.30 -28.21
CA PHE A 110 -4.91 -6.23 -26.89
C PHE A 110 -4.91 -7.58 -26.15
N TYR A 111 -5.02 -8.71 -26.86
CA TYR A 111 -4.93 -10.04 -26.23
C TYR A 111 -3.62 -10.30 -25.46
N TRP A 112 -2.52 -9.63 -25.82
CA TRP A 112 -1.25 -9.74 -25.08
C TRP A 112 -1.29 -9.06 -23.71
N VAL A 113 -2.04 -7.97 -23.57
CA VAL A 113 -2.17 -7.22 -22.30
C VAL A 113 -3.41 -7.62 -21.50
N LEU A 114 -4.37 -8.27 -22.15
CA LEU A 114 -5.67 -8.64 -21.59
C LEU A 114 -5.58 -9.45 -20.27
N PRO A 115 -4.70 -10.46 -20.09
CA PRO A 115 -4.63 -11.19 -18.82
C PRO A 115 -4.26 -10.31 -17.63
N GLY A 116 -3.31 -9.38 -17.82
CA GLY A 116 -2.91 -8.43 -16.78
C GLY A 116 -4.04 -7.45 -16.45
N MET A 117 -4.72 -6.94 -17.48
CA MET A 117 -5.89 -6.08 -17.33
C MET A 117 -7.04 -6.76 -16.60
N PHE A 118 -7.28 -8.04 -16.90
CA PHE A 118 -8.30 -8.85 -16.24
C PHE A 118 -8.03 -9.03 -14.76
N LEU A 119 -6.80 -9.41 -14.39
CA LEU A 119 -6.41 -9.53 -12.99
C LEU A 119 -6.48 -8.20 -12.26
N PHE A 120 -6.11 -7.09 -12.92
CA PHE A 120 -6.24 -5.75 -12.36
C PHE A 120 -7.70 -5.37 -12.10
N GLY A 121 -8.59 -5.57 -13.07
CA GLY A 121 -10.03 -5.31 -12.91
C GLY A 121 -10.65 -6.13 -11.79
N LEU A 122 -10.28 -7.41 -11.71
CA LEU A 122 -10.74 -8.29 -10.64
C LEU A 122 -10.25 -7.86 -9.27
N ASP A 123 -8.95 -7.52 -9.12
CA ASP A 123 -8.38 -6.96 -7.89
C ASP A 123 -9.11 -5.68 -7.48
N LYS A 124 -9.38 -4.75 -8.42
CA LYS A 124 -10.14 -3.53 -8.16
C LYS A 124 -11.56 -3.80 -7.68
N ILE A 125 -12.28 -4.74 -8.29
CA ILE A 125 -13.62 -5.10 -7.83
C ILE A 125 -13.61 -5.76 -6.45
N LEU A 126 -12.65 -6.66 -6.19
CA LEU A 126 -12.53 -7.29 -4.89
C LEU A 126 -12.25 -6.26 -3.80
N ARG A 127 -11.39 -5.26 -4.08
CA ARG A 127 -11.15 -4.11 -3.20
C ARG A 127 -12.42 -3.27 -2.98
N ILE A 128 -13.18 -2.97 -4.03
CA ILE A 128 -14.46 -2.25 -3.93
C ILE A 128 -15.46 -3.02 -3.06
N VAL A 129 -15.51 -4.35 -3.18
CA VAL A 129 -16.38 -5.19 -2.34
C VAL A 129 -15.88 -5.21 -0.89
N GLN A 130 -14.57 -5.26 -0.67
CA GLN A 130 -13.97 -5.16 0.66
C GLN A 130 -14.25 -3.80 1.31
N SER A 131 -14.10 -2.69 0.59
CA SER A 131 -14.30 -1.33 1.11
C SER A 131 -15.74 -0.95 1.40
N ARG A 132 -16.73 -1.77 1.00
CA ARG A 132 -18.14 -1.56 1.36
C ARG A 132 -18.45 -1.82 2.83
N SER A 133 -17.58 -2.49 3.59
CA SER A 133 -17.75 -2.56 5.04
C SER A 133 -17.39 -1.24 5.70
N GLU A 134 -18.41 -0.59 6.23
CA GLU A 134 -18.29 0.58 7.08
C GLU A 134 -18.12 0.14 8.54
N SER A 135 -17.24 0.85 9.25
CA SER A 135 -16.98 0.70 10.68
C SER A 135 -16.85 2.08 11.32
N CYS A 136 -16.75 2.14 12.63
CA CYS A 136 -16.63 3.38 13.39
C CYS A 136 -15.25 3.45 14.06
N ILE A 137 -14.71 4.65 14.20
CA ILE A 137 -13.51 4.88 15.02
C ILE A 137 -13.86 4.61 16.49
N LEU A 138 -13.09 3.78 17.18
CA LEU A 138 -13.29 3.50 18.61
C LEU A 138 -12.75 4.65 19.47
N SER A 139 -11.51 5.04 19.21
CA SER A 139 -10.87 6.18 19.86
C SER A 139 -9.82 6.84 18.97
N ALA A 140 -9.53 8.09 19.27
CA ALA A 140 -8.49 8.88 18.63
C ALA A 140 -7.62 9.55 19.71
N ASN A 141 -6.30 9.41 19.59
CA ASN A 141 -5.33 10.07 20.46
C ASN A 141 -4.63 11.17 19.68
N LEU A 142 -4.76 12.42 20.12
CA LEU A 142 -4.14 13.59 19.49
C LEU A 142 -2.82 13.90 20.20
N PHE A 143 -1.75 14.01 19.43
CA PHE A 143 -0.41 14.32 19.89
C PHE A 143 -0.04 15.76 19.55
N SER A 144 0.75 16.41 20.41
CA SER A 144 1.19 17.81 20.23
C SER A 144 1.95 18.09 18.92
N CYS A 145 2.53 17.07 18.28
CA CYS A 145 3.20 17.18 16.98
C CYS A 145 2.27 17.15 15.77
N LYS A 146 0.96 17.37 15.96
CA LYS A 146 -0.09 17.18 14.95
C LYS A 146 -0.06 15.77 14.36
N ALA A 147 0.22 14.78 15.20
CA ALA A 147 0.01 13.38 14.86
C ALA A 147 -1.27 12.86 15.53
N ILE A 148 -1.88 11.85 14.93
CA ILE A 148 -3.07 11.20 15.48
C ILE A 148 -2.86 9.69 15.45
N GLU A 149 -3.14 9.02 16.57
CA GLU A 149 -3.37 7.57 16.60
C GLU A 149 -4.88 7.31 16.52
N LEU A 150 -5.31 6.53 15.52
CA LEU A 150 -6.69 6.09 15.36
C LEU A 150 -6.80 4.62 15.73
N VAL A 151 -7.75 4.29 16.59
CA VAL A 151 -8.05 2.92 17.01
C VAL A 151 -9.33 2.45 16.35
N LEU A 152 -9.23 1.38 15.58
CA LEU A 152 -10.30 0.77 14.81
C LEU A 152 -10.64 -0.61 15.40
N PRO A 153 -11.90 -1.08 15.31
CA PRO A 153 -12.23 -2.43 15.75
C PRO A 153 -11.64 -3.44 14.78
N LYS A 154 -11.25 -4.60 15.31
CA LYS A 154 -10.62 -5.68 14.54
C LYS A 154 -11.22 -7.03 14.89
N ASP A 155 -11.49 -7.83 13.86
CA ASP A 155 -11.87 -9.23 14.04
C ASP A 155 -10.73 -10.00 14.76
N PRO A 156 -11.00 -10.72 15.86
CA PRO A 156 -10.01 -11.53 16.55
C PRO A 156 -9.36 -12.61 15.67
N MET A 157 -10.06 -13.10 14.64
CA MET A 157 -9.54 -14.08 13.69
C MET A 157 -8.62 -13.45 12.63
N LEU A 158 -8.62 -12.11 12.51
CA LEU A 158 -7.71 -11.40 11.62
C LEU A 158 -6.33 -11.28 12.26
N ASN A 159 -5.38 -12.04 11.73
CA ASN A 159 -3.95 -11.91 12.01
C ASN A 159 -3.26 -11.12 10.90
N TYR A 160 -2.31 -10.27 11.29
CA TYR A 160 -1.51 -9.49 10.35
C TYR A 160 -0.06 -9.44 10.83
N ALA A 161 0.88 -9.46 9.89
CA ALA A 161 2.28 -9.32 10.24
C ALA A 161 2.60 -7.88 10.66
N PRO A 162 3.55 -7.65 11.58
CA PRO A 162 4.08 -6.31 11.84
C PRO A 162 4.61 -5.69 10.54
N SER A 163 4.64 -4.35 10.47
CA SER A 163 4.87 -3.55 9.26
C SER A 163 3.76 -3.64 8.19
N SER A 164 2.65 -4.30 8.47
CA SER A 164 1.46 -4.21 7.62
C SER A 164 0.85 -2.80 7.66
N PHE A 165 0.13 -2.45 6.62
CA PHE A 165 -0.55 -1.18 6.44
C PHE A 165 -1.98 -1.42 5.94
N ILE A 166 -2.83 -0.42 6.08
CA ILE A 166 -4.21 -0.40 5.56
C ILE A 166 -4.40 0.82 4.68
N PHE A 167 -5.35 0.78 3.75
CA PHE A 167 -5.88 2.00 3.16
C PHE A 167 -7.13 2.43 3.93
N LEU A 168 -7.15 3.69 4.31
CA LEU A 168 -8.24 4.31 5.04
C LEU A 168 -8.98 5.29 4.14
N ASN A 169 -10.31 5.23 4.19
CA ASN A 169 -11.19 6.25 3.66
C ASN A 169 -12.13 6.72 4.79
N ILE A 170 -12.23 8.03 4.93
CA ILE A 170 -13.15 8.69 5.87
C ILE A 170 -14.15 9.49 5.03
N PRO A 171 -15.37 8.97 4.78
CA PRO A 171 -16.35 9.62 3.93
C PRO A 171 -16.75 11.02 4.37
N LEU A 172 -16.59 11.34 5.66
CA LEU A 172 -16.81 12.68 6.24
C LEU A 172 -15.86 13.74 5.65
N VAL A 173 -14.63 13.34 5.26
CA VAL A 173 -13.63 14.21 4.64
C VAL A 173 -13.68 14.08 3.12
N SER A 174 -13.63 12.86 2.61
CA SER A 174 -13.70 12.59 1.17
C SER A 174 -14.25 11.21 0.89
N ARG A 175 -15.18 11.10 -0.07
CA ARG A 175 -15.79 9.82 -0.48
C ARG A 175 -14.91 8.97 -1.39
N PHE A 176 -13.89 9.58 -2.00
CA PHE A 176 -13.12 8.95 -3.08
C PHE A 176 -11.63 8.82 -2.79
N GLN A 177 -11.11 9.52 -1.79
CA GLN A 177 -9.69 9.48 -1.45
C GLN A 177 -9.38 8.33 -0.46
N TRP A 178 -8.42 7.50 -0.84
CA TRP A 178 -7.93 6.38 -0.06
C TRP A 178 -6.46 6.61 0.28
N HIS A 179 -6.12 6.62 1.57
CA HIS A 179 -4.77 6.91 2.03
C HIS A 179 -4.15 5.72 2.78
N PRO A 180 -2.91 5.34 2.46
CA PRO A 180 -2.22 4.23 3.12
C PRO A 180 -1.65 4.66 4.49
N PHE A 181 -1.86 3.84 5.53
CA PHE A 181 -1.27 4.06 6.85
C PHE A 181 -0.75 2.75 7.44
N SER A 182 0.46 2.81 8.01
CA SER A 182 1.06 1.67 8.71
C SER A 182 0.31 1.38 10.00
N ILE A 183 0.08 0.09 10.25
CA ILE A 183 -0.46 -0.40 11.51
C ILE A 183 0.63 -0.30 12.57
N ILE A 184 0.31 0.29 13.71
CA ILE A 184 1.22 0.46 14.86
C ILE A 184 0.91 -0.50 16.02
N SER A 185 -0.22 -1.19 15.98
CA SER A 185 -0.60 -2.28 16.90
C SER A 185 0.03 -3.62 16.49
N SER A 186 -0.02 -4.61 17.38
CA SER A 186 0.37 -6.00 17.09
C SER A 186 -0.84 -6.92 17.18
N SER A 187 -1.07 -7.79 16.19
CA SER A 187 -2.19 -8.75 16.24
C SER A 187 -2.05 -9.77 17.37
N SER A 188 -0.82 -9.99 17.85
CA SER A 188 -0.51 -10.91 18.95
C SER A 188 -0.92 -10.35 20.32
N VAL A 189 -0.92 -9.02 20.45
CA VAL A 189 -1.23 -8.29 21.69
C VAL A 189 -2.65 -7.73 21.64
N ASP A 190 -2.94 -6.96 20.59
CA ASP A 190 -4.21 -6.26 20.37
C ASP A 190 -5.18 -7.18 19.59
N LYS A 191 -5.94 -8.02 20.31
CA LYS A 191 -6.84 -9.02 19.69
C LYS A 191 -8.06 -8.39 19.01
N HIS A 192 -8.64 -7.35 19.60
CA HIS A 192 -9.93 -6.76 19.18
C HIS A 192 -9.81 -5.37 18.55
N SER A 193 -8.59 -4.83 18.47
CA SER A 193 -8.35 -3.49 17.94
C SER A 193 -7.18 -3.48 16.97
N LEU A 194 -7.17 -2.47 16.12
CA LEU A 194 -6.11 -2.15 15.19
C LEU A 194 -5.86 -0.65 15.27
N SER A 195 -4.62 -0.27 15.55
CA SER A 195 -4.23 1.12 15.67
C SER A 195 -3.36 1.53 14.49
N ILE A 196 -3.63 2.71 13.93
CA ILE A 196 -2.75 3.37 12.96
C ILE A 196 -2.28 4.71 13.53
N MET A 197 -1.17 5.22 13.01
CA MET A 197 -0.69 6.56 13.33
C MET A 197 -0.43 7.33 12.04
N MET A 198 -0.88 8.58 12.01
CA MET A 198 -0.66 9.49 10.88
C MET A 198 -0.18 10.85 11.37
N LYS A 199 0.70 11.48 10.60
CA LYS A 199 1.13 12.87 10.81
C LYS A 199 0.37 13.79 9.86
N CYS A 200 -0.11 14.91 10.36
CA CYS A 200 -0.96 15.83 9.62
C CYS A 200 -0.10 16.85 8.86
N GLU A 201 0.35 16.46 7.67
CA GLU A 201 1.20 17.29 6.80
C GLU A 201 0.54 17.63 5.45
N GLY A 202 -0.56 16.97 5.07
CA GLY A 202 -1.31 17.23 3.83
C GLY A 202 -2.76 17.63 4.08
N ASP A 203 -3.43 18.12 3.04
CA ASP A 203 -4.79 18.68 3.11
C ASP A 203 -5.82 17.70 3.68
N TRP A 204 -5.82 16.46 3.18
CA TRP A 204 -6.69 15.40 3.68
C TRP A 204 -6.41 15.09 5.15
N THR A 205 -5.14 14.89 5.53
CA THR A 205 -4.78 14.57 6.92
C THR A 205 -5.11 15.69 7.90
N ASN A 206 -4.94 16.96 7.48
CA ASN A 206 -5.32 18.13 8.27
C ASN A 206 -6.84 18.22 8.44
N SER A 207 -7.60 17.91 7.40
CA SER A 207 -9.06 17.88 7.46
C SER A 207 -9.56 16.78 8.40
N VAL A 208 -8.91 15.61 8.41
CA VAL A 208 -9.22 14.56 9.39
C VAL A 208 -8.91 15.03 10.81
N TYR A 209 -7.76 15.68 11.03
CA TYR A 209 -7.40 16.23 12.35
C TYR A 209 -8.45 17.20 12.87
N ASN A 210 -8.80 18.20 12.06
CA ASN A 210 -9.78 19.21 12.44
C ASN A 210 -11.14 18.59 12.75
N LYS A 211 -11.60 17.60 11.94
CA LYS A 211 -12.89 16.93 12.17
C LYS A 211 -12.92 16.12 13.48
N ILE A 212 -11.80 15.52 13.86
CA ILE A 212 -11.69 14.79 15.12
C ILE A 212 -11.60 15.76 16.31
N GLU A 213 -10.84 16.85 16.17
CA GLU A 213 -10.74 17.89 17.19
C GLU A 213 -12.10 18.60 17.41
N GLU A 214 -12.83 18.89 16.33
CA GLU A 214 -14.22 19.38 16.38
C GLU A 214 -15.15 18.40 17.12
N ALA A 215 -15.00 17.09 16.88
CA ALA A 215 -15.78 16.07 17.57
C ALA A 215 -15.46 15.98 19.08
N ALA A 216 -14.28 16.42 19.50
CA ALA A 216 -13.87 16.49 20.89
C ALA A 216 -14.53 17.65 21.65
N ASN A 217 -14.68 18.80 20.99
CA ASN A 217 -15.05 20.07 21.61
C ASN A 217 -16.56 20.37 21.56
N CYS A 218 -17.34 19.66 20.74
CA CYS A 218 -18.79 19.87 20.62
C CYS A 218 -19.58 19.16 21.73
N GLU A 219 -20.49 19.88 22.39
CA GLU A 219 -21.46 19.32 23.35
C GLU A 219 -22.42 18.32 22.68
N ASN A 220 -22.77 18.56 21.41
CA ASN A 220 -23.39 17.58 20.53
C ASN A 220 -22.30 16.65 19.98
N LYS A 221 -21.94 15.63 20.77
CA LYS A 221 -20.95 14.62 20.37
C LYS A 221 -21.27 14.10 18.97
N ILE A 222 -20.36 14.31 18.01
CA ILE A 222 -20.36 13.52 16.77
C ILE A 222 -19.94 12.11 17.19
N ASN A 223 -20.91 11.35 17.71
CA ASN A 223 -20.73 9.95 18.01
C ASN A 223 -20.62 9.23 16.66
N ASN A 224 -19.60 8.40 16.51
CA ASN A 224 -19.41 7.48 15.39
C ASN A 224 -18.96 8.13 14.08
N ILE A 225 -17.67 8.49 14.00
CA ILE A 225 -17.03 8.80 12.71
C ILE A 225 -16.90 7.50 11.90
N ILE A 226 -17.62 7.44 10.78
CA ILE A 226 -17.61 6.30 9.87
C ILE A 226 -16.28 6.25 9.10
N VAL A 227 -15.72 5.05 9.01
CA VAL A 227 -14.52 4.74 8.25
C VAL A 227 -14.72 3.51 7.37
N ARG A 228 -14.01 3.47 6.25
CA ARG A 228 -13.89 2.32 5.36
C ARG A 228 -12.43 1.94 5.26
N VAL A 229 -12.14 0.64 5.27
CA VAL A 229 -10.77 0.13 5.33
C VAL A 229 -10.54 -0.93 4.27
N GLU A 230 -9.41 -0.86 3.57
CA GLU A 230 -8.87 -1.94 2.75
C GLU A 230 -7.57 -2.48 3.36
N GLY A 231 -7.36 -3.80 3.31
CA GLY A 231 -6.18 -4.46 3.85
C GLY A 231 -6.50 -5.51 4.93
N PRO A 232 -5.57 -5.83 5.83
CA PRO A 232 -4.19 -5.35 5.90
C PRO A 232 -3.36 -5.86 4.72
N TYR A 233 -2.48 -5.00 4.22
CA TYR A 233 -1.46 -5.31 3.23
C TYR A 233 -0.11 -5.30 3.91
N GLY A 234 0.80 -6.21 3.56
CA GLY A 234 2.07 -6.30 4.25
C GLY A 234 2.83 -7.57 3.91
N PRO A 235 3.98 -7.81 4.57
CA PRO A 235 4.72 -9.05 4.42
C PRO A 235 3.86 -10.25 4.86
N ALA A 236 4.06 -11.40 4.21
CA ALA A 236 3.34 -12.63 4.56
C ALA A 236 3.80 -13.23 5.90
N SER A 237 5.03 -12.90 6.32
CA SER A 237 5.72 -13.47 7.45
C SER A 237 6.52 -12.41 8.20
N VAL A 238 6.86 -12.74 9.45
CA VAL A 238 7.61 -11.88 10.36
C VAL A 238 9.12 -12.10 10.15
N ASP A 239 9.62 -11.64 9.00
CA ASP A 239 10.99 -11.96 8.55
C ASP A 239 12.09 -11.43 9.47
N PHE A 240 11.82 -10.41 10.28
CA PHE A 240 12.81 -9.85 11.21
C PHE A 240 13.16 -10.79 12.37
N LEU A 241 12.36 -11.82 12.66
CA LEU A 241 12.65 -12.79 13.74
C LEU A 241 13.77 -13.78 13.39
N ARG A 242 14.20 -13.82 12.12
CA ARG A 242 15.32 -14.68 11.72
C ARG A 242 16.67 -14.18 12.21
N TYR A 243 16.75 -12.89 12.54
CA TYR A 243 17.98 -12.21 12.97
C TYR A 243 18.21 -12.35 14.48
N ASP A 244 19.48 -12.45 14.87
CA ASP A 244 19.87 -12.50 16.29
C ASP A 244 19.79 -11.10 16.92
N ASN A 245 20.02 -10.05 16.13
CA ASN A 245 19.89 -8.66 16.58
C ASN A 245 19.26 -7.80 15.49
N LEU A 246 18.62 -6.70 15.89
CA LEU A 246 17.99 -5.74 14.98
C LEU A 246 18.61 -4.36 15.12
N PHE A 247 18.82 -3.71 13.97
CA PHE A 247 19.24 -2.33 13.87
C PHE A 247 18.17 -1.55 13.08
N LEU A 248 17.38 -0.76 13.79
CA LEU A 248 16.21 -0.05 13.26
C LEU A 248 16.54 1.43 13.11
N VAL A 249 16.33 2.00 11.92
CA VAL A 249 16.59 3.42 11.64
C VAL A 249 15.33 4.08 11.12
N ALA A 250 14.73 4.97 11.92
CA ALA A 250 13.51 5.70 11.58
C ALA A 250 13.76 7.20 11.39
N GLY A 251 13.13 7.77 10.36
CA GLY A 251 13.04 9.22 10.16
C GLY A 251 11.58 9.70 10.20
N GLY A 252 11.26 10.61 11.12
CA GLY A 252 9.91 11.20 11.25
C GLY A 252 8.80 10.16 11.41
N ILE A 253 7.71 10.27 10.64
CA ILE A 253 6.60 9.30 10.68
C ILE A 253 7.00 7.87 10.24
N GLY A 254 8.20 7.70 9.67
CA GLY A 254 8.80 6.39 9.38
C GLY A 254 9.03 5.51 10.61
N ILE A 255 8.81 6.00 11.84
CA ILE A 255 8.82 5.18 13.05
C ILE A 255 7.66 4.18 13.12
N THR A 256 6.55 4.46 12.44
CA THR A 256 5.29 3.71 12.57
C THR A 256 5.41 2.19 12.37
N PRO A 257 6.15 1.66 11.38
CA PRO A 257 6.29 0.20 11.23
C PRO A 257 7.07 -0.40 12.40
N PHE A 258 8.06 0.33 12.95
CA PHE A 258 8.85 -0.14 14.09
C PHE A 258 8.06 -0.16 15.39
N LEU A 259 7.04 0.70 15.54
CA LEU A 259 6.11 0.60 16.68
C LEU A 259 5.42 -0.77 16.71
N SER A 260 4.95 -1.25 15.55
CA SER A 260 4.34 -2.59 15.45
C SER A 260 5.35 -3.72 15.73
N ILE A 261 6.60 -3.58 15.24
CA ILE A 261 7.67 -4.55 15.49
C ILE A 261 7.99 -4.61 16.98
N LEU A 262 8.15 -3.46 17.65
CA LEU A 262 8.49 -3.41 19.07
C LEU A 262 7.37 -3.95 19.95
N LYS A 263 6.10 -3.64 19.64
CA LYS A 263 4.95 -4.25 20.34
C LYS A 263 4.88 -5.76 20.13
N GLU A 264 5.18 -6.23 18.92
CA GLU A 264 5.25 -7.67 18.64
C GLU A 264 6.38 -8.35 19.44
N LEU A 265 7.55 -7.72 19.52
CA LEU A 265 8.70 -8.24 20.28
C LEU A 265 8.46 -8.22 21.79
N ALA A 266 7.66 -7.29 22.29
CA ALA A 266 7.23 -7.23 23.69
C ALA A 266 6.24 -8.34 24.08
N SER A 267 5.69 -9.09 23.11
CA SER A 267 4.71 -10.15 23.41
C SER A 267 5.34 -11.36 24.13
N LYS A 268 4.69 -11.81 25.21
CA LYS A 268 5.22 -12.84 26.13
C LYS A 268 5.33 -14.27 25.56
N ASN A 269 4.72 -14.56 24.41
CA ASN A 269 4.56 -15.93 23.88
C ASN A 269 5.57 -16.32 22.79
N ARG A 270 6.81 -15.83 22.85
CA ARG A 270 7.80 -16.02 21.77
C ARG A 270 8.85 -17.07 22.13
N LEU A 271 9.00 -18.06 21.25
CA LEU A 271 10.09 -19.06 21.28
C LEU A 271 11.43 -18.48 20.79
N LYS A 272 11.40 -17.48 19.91
CA LYS A 272 12.59 -16.82 19.35
C LYS A 272 12.36 -15.32 19.25
N SER A 273 13.25 -14.54 19.86
CA SER A 273 13.31 -13.08 19.76
C SER A 273 14.77 -12.63 19.52
N PRO A 274 14.97 -11.50 18.82
CA PRO A 274 16.27 -10.87 18.76
C PRO A 274 16.76 -10.53 20.18
N LYS A 275 18.03 -10.80 20.47
CA LYS A 275 18.65 -10.57 21.78
C LYS A 275 18.82 -9.08 22.07
N ARG A 276 19.13 -8.30 21.03
CA ARG A 276 19.35 -6.85 21.12
C ARG A 276 18.67 -6.12 19.97
N VAL A 277 18.05 -5.00 20.30
CA VAL A 277 17.41 -4.09 19.35
C VAL A 277 17.97 -2.70 19.56
N GLN A 278 18.64 -2.15 18.55
CA GLN A 278 19.05 -0.75 18.52
C GLN A 278 18.07 0.02 17.66
N LEU A 279 17.36 0.99 18.24
CA LEU A 279 16.51 1.93 17.52
C LEU A 279 17.19 3.30 17.45
N VAL A 280 17.44 3.77 16.23
CA VAL A 280 17.89 5.12 15.92
C VAL A 280 16.70 5.89 15.37
N PHE A 281 16.26 6.92 16.06
CA PHE A 281 15.09 7.70 15.67
C PHE A 281 15.46 9.17 15.45
N ALA A 282 15.35 9.64 14.21
CA ALA A 282 15.64 11.02 13.84
C ALA A 282 14.35 11.81 13.55
N VAL A 283 14.19 12.94 14.22
CA VAL A 283 13.05 13.85 14.07
C VAL A 283 13.50 15.29 13.86
N ARG A 284 12.58 16.16 13.45
CA ARG A 284 12.88 17.57 13.24
C ARG A 284 12.82 18.33 14.56
N THR A 285 11.73 18.16 15.30
CA THR A 285 11.40 18.92 16.51
C THR A 285 11.28 18.02 17.73
N PHE A 286 11.30 18.59 18.94
CA PHE A 286 11.06 17.84 20.18
C PHE A 286 9.64 17.28 20.25
N GLN A 287 8.65 18.03 19.75
CA GLN A 287 7.26 17.59 19.75
C GLN A 287 7.08 16.27 19.01
N ASP A 288 7.85 16.04 17.93
CA ASP A 288 7.79 14.81 17.14
C ASP A 288 8.14 13.55 17.97
N LEU A 289 8.81 13.70 19.12
CA LEU A 289 9.09 12.58 20.03
C LEU A 289 7.84 11.97 20.65
N ASN A 290 6.72 12.71 20.67
CA ASN A 290 5.43 12.20 21.14
C ASN A 290 4.94 10.99 20.33
N MET A 291 5.47 10.76 19.12
CA MET A 291 5.22 9.55 18.34
C MET A 291 5.74 8.26 19.01
N LEU A 292 6.61 8.36 20.03
CA LEU A 292 7.08 7.21 20.81
C LEU A 292 6.12 6.80 21.94
N LEU A 293 5.13 7.64 22.28
CA LEU A 293 4.21 7.37 23.38
C LEU A 293 3.48 6.01 23.28
N PRO A 294 3.07 5.50 22.09
CA PRO A 294 2.45 4.18 21.98
C PRO A 294 3.34 3.01 22.44
N ILE A 295 4.64 3.22 22.61
CA ILE A 295 5.60 2.23 23.10
C ILE A 295 6.30 2.68 24.38
N ALA A 296 5.84 3.74 25.05
CA ALA A 296 6.46 4.28 26.26
C ALA A 296 6.63 3.19 27.35
N SER A 297 5.64 2.32 27.53
CA SER A 297 5.74 1.20 28.48
C SER A 297 6.85 0.21 28.16
N ILE A 298 7.17 0.00 26.88
CA ILE A 298 8.26 -0.88 26.42
C ILE A 298 9.63 -0.21 26.62
N ILE A 299 9.68 1.12 26.45
CA ILE A 299 10.89 1.91 26.66
C ILE A 299 11.25 1.94 28.15
N PHE A 300 10.29 2.25 29.02
CA PHE A 300 10.57 2.50 30.44
C PHE A 300 10.54 1.26 31.33
N ASN A 301 9.81 0.20 30.94
CA ASN A 301 9.79 -1.05 31.68
C ASN A 301 10.54 -2.13 30.89
N PRO A 302 11.86 -2.33 31.16
CA PRO A 302 12.63 -3.34 30.45
C PRO A 302 11.98 -4.71 30.63
N ILE A 303 11.58 -5.30 29.51
CA ILE A 303 10.99 -6.64 29.48
C ILE A 303 12.14 -7.63 29.58
N TYR A 304 12.02 -8.65 30.44
CA TYR A 304 13.07 -9.64 30.76
C TYR A 304 13.79 -10.29 29.56
N ASN A 305 13.25 -10.19 28.34
CA ASN A 305 13.79 -10.79 27.11
C ASN A 305 14.04 -9.82 25.94
N LEU A 306 13.92 -8.50 26.13
CA LEU A 306 14.13 -7.50 25.07
C LEU A 306 15.06 -6.38 25.55
N ASN A 307 16.31 -6.42 25.10
CA ASN A 307 17.27 -5.33 25.28
C ASN A 307 17.07 -4.29 24.16
N LEU A 308 16.39 -3.20 24.48
CA LEU A 308 16.12 -2.09 23.56
C LEU A 308 16.99 -0.89 23.91
N LYS A 309 17.97 -0.58 23.05
CA LYS A 309 18.73 0.67 23.13
C LYS A 309 18.12 1.69 22.16
N LEU A 310 17.60 2.79 22.70
CA LEU A 310 17.03 3.90 21.94
C LEU A 310 18.02 5.07 21.86
N LYS A 311 18.31 5.54 20.64
CA LYS A 311 19.05 6.78 20.36
C LYS A 311 18.17 7.72 19.56
N VAL A 312 17.83 8.85 20.13
CA VAL A 312 16.96 9.86 19.54
C VAL A 312 17.80 11.05 19.05
N PHE A 313 17.51 11.56 17.85
CA PHE A 313 18.19 12.70 17.25
C PHE A 313 17.16 13.78 16.87
N VAL A 314 17.21 14.94 17.54
CA VAL A 314 16.41 16.13 17.20
C VAL A 314 17.26 17.05 16.33
N THR A 315 16.89 17.17 15.05
CA THR A 315 17.81 17.69 14.02
C THR A 315 17.68 19.18 13.70
N GLN A 316 16.57 19.85 14.03
CA GLN A 316 16.36 21.27 13.70
C GLN A 316 16.43 22.20 14.91
N GLU A 317 16.28 21.69 16.12
CA GLU A 317 16.30 22.49 17.34
C GLU A 317 17.69 22.51 17.99
N LYS A 318 18.03 23.62 18.63
CA LYS A 318 19.27 23.77 19.40
C LYS A 318 19.04 23.30 20.83
N LYS A 319 20.10 22.87 21.52
CA LYS A 319 20.03 22.47 22.93
C LYS A 319 19.33 23.56 23.76
N PRO A 320 18.29 23.23 24.53
CA PRO A 320 17.65 24.20 25.41
C PRO A 320 18.66 24.69 26.46
N SER A 321 18.60 25.99 26.77
CA SER A 321 19.47 26.64 27.74
C SER A 321 19.25 26.15 29.18
N ASN A 322 18.09 25.53 29.45
CA ASN A 322 17.67 25.04 30.76
C ASN A 322 17.70 23.52 30.80
N GLY A 323 18.80 22.95 31.30
CA GLY A 323 18.90 21.56 31.76
C GLY A 323 18.87 20.47 30.68
N THR A 324 19.43 19.30 31.01
CA THR A 324 19.27 18.06 30.24
C THR A 324 17.91 17.44 30.56
N THR A 325 16.88 17.73 29.77
CA THR A 325 15.61 17.00 29.87
C THR A 325 15.85 15.56 29.44
N THR A 326 15.63 14.61 30.34
CA THR A 326 15.71 13.18 29.98
C THR A 326 14.52 12.80 29.09
N LEU A 327 14.66 11.75 28.28
CA LEU A 327 13.55 11.26 27.44
C LEU A 327 12.32 10.91 28.27
N GLN A 328 12.54 10.38 29.46
CA GLN A 328 11.49 10.00 30.39
C GLN A 328 10.73 11.21 30.91
N GLU A 329 11.42 12.26 31.34
CA GLU A 329 10.79 13.50 31.79
C GLU A 329 9.96 14.13 30.67
N PHE A 330 10.49 14.18 29.45
CA PHE A 330 9.77 14.75 28.30
C PHE A 330 8.50 13.95 27.98
N LEU A 331 8.61 12.61 27.87
CA LEU A 331 7.45 11.77 27.56
C LEU A 331 6.43 11.73 28.70
N ALA A 332 6.85 11.87 29.96
CA ALA A 332 5.95 11.97 31.11
C ALA A 332 5.19 13.30 31.17
N GLN A 333 5.80 14.40 30.69
CA GLN A 333 5.16 15.73 30.61
C GLN A 333 4.26 15.90 29.38
N SER A 334 4.35 14.98 28.42
CA SER A 334 3.62 15.08 27.16
C SER A 334 2.13 14.85 27.35
N GLN A 335 1.31 15.82 26.95
CA GLN A 335 -0.14 15.70 26.99
C GLN A 335 -0.67 15.01 25.72
N VAL A 336 -1.48 13.99 25.91
CA VAL A 336 -2.24 13.30 24.86
C VAL A 336 -3.71 13.51 25.13
N GLN A 337 -4.43 14.09 24.17
CA GLN A 337 -5.88 14.19 24.25
C GLN A 337 -6.49 12.92 23.66
N SER A 338 -7.00 12.03 24.53
CA SER A 338 -7.73 10.82 24.13
C SER A 338 -9.21 11.14 23.98
N ILE A 339 -9.77 10.82 22.82
CA ILE A 339 -11.17 11.00 22.49
C ILE A 339 -11.79 9.63 22.23
N HIS A 340 -12.80 9.26 23.00
CA HIS A 340 -13.59 8.06 22.77
C HIS A 340 -14.77 8.39 21.86
N LEU A 341 -14.81 7.75 20.68
CA LEU A 341 -15.76 8.03 19.60
C LEU A 341 -16.73 6.87 19.33
N GLY A 342 -16.40 5.67 19.78
CA GLY A 342 -17.21 4.47 19.56
C GLY A 342 -18.04 4.06 20.77
N THR A 343 -19.10 3.29 20.50
CA THR A 343 -19.97 2.63 21.48
C THR A 343 -19.66 1.13 21.58
N ASP A 344 -20.16 0.44 22.62
CA ASP A 344 -19.93 -1.00 22.80
C ASP A 344 -20.43 -1.85 21.61
N GLU A 345 -21.47 -1.39 20.89
CA GLU A 345 -21.96 -2.06 19.69
C GLU A 345 -20.97 -2.00 18.52
N ASP A 346 -20.12 -0.97 18.45
CA ASP A 346 -19.19 -0.75 17.35
C ASP A 346 -18.03 -1.76 17.35
N TYR A 347 -17.74 -2.38 18.49
CA TYR A 347 -16.79 -3.49 18.60
C TYR A 347 -17.23 -4.75 17.84
N SER A 348 -18.50 -4.85 17.43
CA SER A 348 -19.02 -5.97 16.62
C SER A 348 -18.92 -5.72 15.11
N ARG A 349 -18.65 -4.47 14.69
CA ARG A 349 -18.59 -4.06 13.27
C ARG A 349 -17.15 -3.95 12.78
N PHE A 350 -16.58 -5.10 12.44
CA PHE A 350 -15.22 -5.16 11.93
C PHE A 350 -15.12 -4.64 10.48
N PRO A 351 -14.26 -3.65 10.20
CA PRO A 351 -14.03 -3.13 8.85
C PRO A 351 -13.23 -4.12 8.01
N ILE A 352 -12.39 -4.94 8.65
CA ILE A 352 -11.55 -5.94 8.03
C ILE A 352 -11.82 -7.30 8.65
N ARG A 353 -12.05 -8.30 7.79
CA ARG A 353 -12.20 -9.70 8.17
C ARG A 353 -10.97 -10.49 7.73
N GLY A 354 -10.75 -11.64 8.39
CA GLY A 354 -9.63 -12.54 8.12
C GLY A 354 -9.41 -12.86 6.63
N PRO A 355 -8.19 -13.28 6.25
CA PRO A 355 -7.83 -13.49 4.85
C PRO A 355 -8.78 -14.48 4.16
N GLU A 356 -9.18 -14.10 2.93
CA GLU A 356 -9.93 -14.98 2.06
C GLU A 356 -9.12 -16.26 1.75
N SER A 357 -9.74 -17.43 1.91
CA SER A 357 -9.05 -18.69 1.62
C SER A 357 -8.56 -18.70 0.17
N PHE A 358 -7.33 -19.15 -0.07
CA PHE A 358 -6.74 -19.20 -1.41
C PHE A 358 -7.65 -19.92 -2.42
N ARG A 359 -8.31 -21.00 -1.97
CA ARG A 359 -9.27 -21.77 -2.78
C ARG A 359 -10.44 -20.91 -3.25
N TRP A 360 -10.98 -20.07 -2.37
CA TRP A 360 -12.08 -19.17 -2.70
C TRP A 360 -11.68 -18.16 -3.76
N LEU A 361 -10.51 -17.53 -3.61
CA LEU A 361 -10.01 -16.56 -4.57
C LEU A 361 -9.77 -17.22 -5.93
N ALA A 362 -9.17 -18.42 -5.94
CA ALA A 362 -8.96 -19.20 -7.16
C ALA A 362 -10.28 -19.56 -7.85
N THR A 363 -11.30 -20.01 -7.12
CA THR A 363 -12.63 -20.30 -7.67
C THR A 363 -13.27 -19.06 -8.25
N LEU A 364 -13.17 -17.91 -7.58
CA LEU A 364 -13.74 -16.66 -8.06
C LEU A 364 -13.05 -16.17 -9.34
N VAL A 365 -11.72 -16.25 -9.40
CA VAL A 365 -10.95 -15.97 -10.62
C VAL A 365 -11.41 -16.90 -11.74
N LEU A 366 -11.50 -18.20 -11.48
CA LEU A 366 -11.91 -19.19 -12.48
C LEU A 366 -13.32 -18.91 -13.02
N ILE A 367 -14.30 -18.65 -12.15
CA ILE A 367 -15.67 -18.31 -12.56
C ILE A 367 -15.68 -17.05 -13.43
N THR A 368 -14.94 -16.02 -13.02
CA THR A 368 -14.88 -14.75 -13.76
C THR A 368 -14.26 -14.96 -15.14
N VAL A 369 -13.17 -15.73 -15.24
CA VAL A 369 -12.49 -16.05 -16.51
C VAL A 369 -13.39 -16.90 -17.42
N LEU A 370 -14.04 -17.94 -16.90
CA LEU A 370 -14.96 -18.77 -17.69
C LEU A 370 -16.15 -17.95 -18.20
N THR A 371 -16.67 -17.04 -17.38
CA THR A 371 -17.73 -16.11 -17.79
C THR A 371 -17.25 -15.22 -18.93
N PHE A 372 -16.05 -14.64 -18.80
CA PHE A 372 -15.45 -13.82 -19.86
C PHE A 372 -15.31 -14.59 -21.18
N LEU A 373 -14.73 -15.79 -21.15
CA LEU A 373 -14.55 -16.62 -22.34
C LEU A 373 -15.88 -17.04 -22.96
N GLY A 374 -16.87 -17.40 -22.14
CA GLY A 374 -18.21 -17.77 -22.61
C GLY A 374 -18.91 -16.63 -23.35
N PHE A 375 -18.89 -15.42 -22.78
CA PHE A 375 -19.46 -14.23 -23.44
C PHE A 375 -18.65 -13.83 -24.67
N LEU A 376 -17.32 -13.88 -24.60
CA LEU A 376 -16.45 -13.56 -25.74
C LEU A 376 -16.76 -14.48 -26.93
N ILE A 377 -16.83 -15.80 -26.70
CA ILE A 377 -17.12 -16.79 -27.74
C ILE A 377 -18.56 -16.63 -28.24
N GLY A 378 -19.53 -16.51 -27.34
CA GLY A 378 -20.95 -16.39 -27.70
C GLY A 378 -21.27 -15.13 -28.52
N LEU A 379 -20.77 -13.98 -28.06
CA LEU A 379 -20.94 -12.71 -28.78
C LEU A 379 -20.16 -12.70 -30.10
N SER A 380 -18.95 -13.27 -30.14
CA SER A 380 -18.20 -13.39 -31.38
C SER A 380 -18.93 -14.25 -32.41
N HIS A 381 -19.50 -15.39 -32.02
CA HIS A 381 -20.30 -16.22 -32.94
C HIS A 381 -21.57 -15.53 -33.45
N PHE A 382 -22.17 -14.67 -32.63
CA PHE A 382 -23.39 -13.95 -32.99
C PHE A 382 -23.12 -12.75 -33.91
N PHE A 383 -22.10 -11.95 -33.60
CA PHE A 383 -21.81 -10.69 -34.29
C PHE A 383 -20.78 -10.82 -35.42
N ILE A 384 -19.93 -11.85 -35.42
CA ILE A 384 -18.92 -12.10 -36.46
C ILE A 384 -19.38 -13.30 -37.29
N PRO A 385 -19.87 -13.10 -38.52
CA PRO A 385 -20.33 -14.19 -39.37
C PRO A 385 -19.19 -15.18 -39.66
N SER A 386 -19.40 -16.46 -39.36
CA SER A 386 -18.44 -17.52 -39.71
C SER A 386 -18.35 -17.68 -41.23
N GLU A 387 -17.16 -17.44 -41.80
CA GLU A 387 -16.89 -17.66 -43.24
C GLU A 387 -17.04 -19.14 -43.65
N HIS A 388 -16.98 -20.09 -42.70
CA HIS A 388 -16.84 -21.51 -42.98
C HIS A 388 -18.13 -22.24 -43.41
N LYS A 389 -19.32 -21.63 -43.31
CA LYS A 389 -20.59 -22.30 -43.67
C LYS A 389 -20.94 -22.31 -45.16
N ASN A 390 -20.17 -21.67 -46.03
CA ASN A 390 -20.60 -21.42 -47.42
C ASN A 390 -19.79 -22.10 -48.53
N HIS A 391 -18.80 -22.96 -48.24
CA HIS A 391 -18.06 -23.63 -49.33
C HIS A 391 -18.93 -24.56 -50.20
N SER A 392 -20.04 -25.11 -49.67
CA SER A 392 -21.00 -25.90 -50.46
C SER A 392 -22.03 -25.05 -51.23
N GLY A 393 -22.30 -23.83 -50.77
CA GLY A 393 -23.26 -22.91 -51.40
C GLY A 393 -22.65 -22.05 -52.52
N VAL A 394 -21.36 -21.70 -52.40
CA VAL A 394 -20.65 -20.87 -53.40
C VAL A 394 -20.47 -21.62 -54.73
N MET A 395 -20.30 -22.96 -54.70
CA MET A 395 -20.20 -23.76 -55.91
C MET A 395 -21.55 -23.88 -56.65
N LYS A 396 -22.69 -23.80 -55.94
CA LYS A 396 -24.04 -23.80 -56.54
C LYS A 396 -24.47 -22.44 -57.08
N LEU A 397 -24.03 -21.33 -56.48
CA LEU A 397 -24.40 -19.97 -56.94
C LEU A 397 -23.52 -19.45 -58.09
N ALA A 398 -22.29 -19.98 -58.24
CA ALA A 398 -21.43 -19.62 -59.36
C ALA A 398 -21.96 -20.12 -60.73
N ALA A 399 -22.87 -21.09 -60.72
CA ALA A 399 -23.53 -21.61 -61.93
C ALA A 399 -24.71 -20.74 -62.43
N SER A 400 -25.20 -19.76 -61.65
CA SER A 400 -26.41 -19.00 -61.99
C SER A 400 -26.17 -17.55 -62.40
N GLY A 401 -24.92 -17.15 -62.70
CA GLY A 401 -24.61 -15.83 -63.29
C GLY A 401 -24.97 -14.61 -62.44
N ALA A 402 -25.27 -14.76 -61.16
CA ALA A 402 -25.61 -13.64 -60.28
C ALA A 402 -24.34 -12.98 -59.71
N MET A 403 -24.16 -11.70 -60.05
CA MET A 403 -23.07 -10.82 -59.64
C MET A 403 -22.89 -10.82 -58.10
N LYS A 404 -21.65 -11.08 -57.66
CA LYS A 404 -21.24 -11.05 -56.24
C LYS A 404 -21.51 -9.67 -55.66
N THR A 405 -22.48 -9.53 -54.76
CA THR A 405 -22.45 -8.46 -53.77
C THR A 405 -21.28 -8.76 -52.84
N ALA A 406 -20.28 -7.88 -52.84
CA ALA A 406 -19.15 -7.96 -51.93
C ALA A 406 -19.70 -7.93 -50.50
N LYS A 407 -19.60 -9.05 -49.76
CA LYS A 407 -19.97 -9.09 -48.35
C LYS A 407 -19.12 -8.05 -47.62
N GLU A 408 -19.76 -7.02 -47.06
CA GLU A 408 -19.07 -6.00 -46.29
C GLU A 408 -18.31 -6.66 -45.14
N LYS A 409 -16.98 -6.43 -45.07
CA LYS A 409 -16.16 -6.90 -43.96
C LYS A 409 -16.65 -6.22 -42.68
N VAL A 410 -16.78 -7.02 -41.61
CA VAL A 410 -17.15 -6.53 -40.28
C VAL A 410 -16.16 -5.43 -39.87
N PRO A 411 -16.63 -4.29 -39.35
CA PRO A 411 -15.73 -3.24 -38.90
C PRO A 411 -14.77 -3.70 -37.79
N SER A 412 -13.53 -3.20 -37.79
CA SER A 412 -12.51 -3.59 -36.80
C SER A 412 -12.88 -3.25 -35.35
N TRP A 413 -13.70 -2.22 -35.14
CA TRP A 413 -14.17 -1.84 -33.81
C TRP A 413 -15.21 -2.81 -33.20
N VAL A 414 -15.81 -3.69 -34.00
CA VAL A 414 -16.83 -4.64 -33.52
C VAL A 414 -16.21 -5.71 -32.60
N PRO A 415 -15.13 -6.44 -32.98
CA PRO A 415 -14.38 -7.29 -32.06
C PRO A 415 -13.95 -6.58 -30.77
N ASP A 416 -13.46 -5.34 -30.88
CA ASP A 416 -13.04 -4.52 -29.74
C ASP A 416 -14.20 -4.27 -28.77
N LEU A 417 -15.37 -3.91 -29.30
CA LEU A 417 -16.58 -3.72 -28.49
C LEU A 417 -17.03 -5.01 -27.82
N ILE A 418 -16.95 -6.15 -28.51
CA ILE A 418 -17.28 -7.46 -27.94
C ILE A 418 -16.34 -7.78 -26.76
N ILE A 419 -15.05 -7.48 -26.87
CA ILE A 419 -14.09 -7.64 -25.77
C ILE A 419 -14.49 -6.77 -24.57
N ILE A 420 -14.80 -5.49 -24.78
CA ILE A 420 -15.22 -4.56 -23.71
C ILE A 420 -16.48 -5.08 -23.01
N VAL A 421 -17.52 -5.45 -23.78
CA VAL A 421 -18.79 -5.91 -23.23
C VAL A 421 -18.60 -7.20 -22.44
N SER A 422 -17.87 -8.17 -23.01
CA SER A 422 -17.57 -9.44 -22.33
C SER A 422 -16.80 -9.20 -21.03
N TYR A 423 -15.84 -8.28 -21.05
CA TYR A 423 -15.04 -7.90 -19.88
C TYR A 423 -15.92 -7.28 -18.78
N VAL A 424 -16.74 -6.29 -19.11
CA VAL A 424 -17.61 -5.61 -18.14
C VAL A 424 -18.60 -6.60 -17.52
N ILE A 425 -19.19 -7.49 -18.32
CA ILE A 425 -20.11 -8.53 -17.83
C ILE A 425 -19.37 -9.46 -16.85
N ALA A 426 -18.22 -10.00 -17.25
CA ALA A 426 -17.47 -10.94 -16.44
C ALA A 426 -17.05 -10.35 -15.08
N ILE A 427 -16.52 -9.13 -15.12
CA ILE A 427 -16.08 -8.39 -13.94
C ILE A 427 -17.28 -8.07 -13.02
N SER A 428 -18.42 -7.66 -13.59
CA SER A 428 -19.67 -7.42 -12.83
C SER A 428 -20.21 -8.69 -12.16
N VAL A 429 -20.21 -9.82 -12.87
CA VAL A 429 -20.63 -11.13 -12.33
C VAL A 429 -19.69 -11.57 -11.20
N GLY A 430 -18.37 -11.42 -11.38
CA GLY A 430 -17.37 -11.70 -10.34
C GLY A 430 -17.58 -10.86 -9.09
N GLY A 431 -17.85 -9.56 -9.25
CA GLY A 431 -18.15 -8.65 -8.14
C GLY A 431 -19.46 -8.97 -7.42
N PHE A 432 -20.50 -9.35 -8.16
CA PHE A 432 -21.77 -9.78 -7.58
C PHE A 432 -21.60 -11.08 -6.78
N ALA A 433 -20.88 -12.07 -7.32
CA ALA A 433 -20.53 -13.30 -6.63
C ALA A 433 -19.73 -13.02 -5.33
N ALA A 434 -18.72 -12.14 -5.40
CA ALA A 434 -17.96 -11.71 -4.23
C ALA A 434 -18.87 -11.11 -3.14
N THR A 435 -19.79 -10.22 -3.55
CA THR A 435 -20.72 -9.56 -2.63
C THR A 435 -21.66 -10.54 -1.94
N ILE A 436 -22.24 -11.50 -2.68
CA ILE A 436 -23.11 -12.55 -2.12
C ILE A 436 -22.33 -13.38 -1.10
N LEU A 437 -21.10 -13.78 -1.44
CA LEU A 437 -20.28 -14.63 -0.57
C LEU A 437 -19.89 -13.89 0.71
N GLN A 438 -19.52 -12.61 0.61
CA GLN A 438 -19.25 -11.76 1.76
C GLN A 438 -20.49 -11.64 2.67
N ARG A 439 -21.69 -11.41 2.10
CA ARG A 439 -22.95 -11.35 2.87
C ARG A 439 -23.29 -12.67 3.56
N ARG A 440 -23.12 -13.81 2.87
CA ARG A 440 -23.36 -15.14 3.46
C ARG A 440 -22.46 -15.40 4.67
N ARG A 441 -21.22 -14.92 4.65
CA ARG A 441 -20.32 -15.01 5.81
C ARG A 441 -20.76 -14.13 6.96
N LYS A 442 -21.15 -12.87 6.68
CA LYS A 442 -21.75 -11.98 7.71
C LYS A 442 -22.86 -12.70 8.48
N HIS A 443 -23.73 -13.41 7.76
CA HIS A 443 -24.87 -14.12 8.37
C HIS A 443 -24.49 -15.42 9.09
N LYS A 444 -23.45 -16.14 8.65
CA LYS A 444 -22.99 -17.40 9.30
C LYS A 444 -22.18 -17.15 10.58
N GLU A 445 -21.50 -16.02 10.69
CA GLU A 445 -20.63 -15.68 11.82
C GLU A 445 -21.35 -14.85 12.90
N ALA A 446 -22.39 -14.10 12.51
CA ALA A 446 -23.24 -13.34 13.44
C ALA A 446 -23.86 -14.14 14.62
N PRO A 447 -24.12 -15.47 14.56
CA PRO A 447 -24.64 -16.20 15.70
C PRO A 447 -23.59 -16.73 16.69
N ARG A 448 -22.28 -16.60 16.42
CA ARG A 448 -21.22 -17.23 17.22
C ARG A 448 -20.49 -16.32 18.20
N MET A 449 -20.69 -15.01 18.14
CA MET A 449 -20.15 -14.08 19.14
C MET A 449 -21.20 -13.79 20.21
N SER A 450 -21.41 -14.77 21.09
CA SER A 450 -22.10 -14.59 22.35
C SER A 450 -21.30 -13.64 23.26
N LYS A 451 -21.87 -12.46 23.54
CA LYS A 451 -21.95 -11.70 24.81
C LYS A 451 -20.83 -11.70 25.88
N GLU A 452 -19.68 -12.36 25.72
CA GLU A 452 -18.82 -12.70 26.86
C GLU A 452 -17.52 -11.90 27.00
N VAL A 453 -17.29 -10.87 26.18
CA VAL A 453 -16.16 -9.97 26.42
C VAL A 453 -16.58 -8.51 26.21
N VAL A 454 -17.24 -7.95 27.24
CA VAL A 454 -17.30 -6.50 27.42
C VAL A 454 -15.89 -6.05 27.79
N ILE A 455 -15.09 -5.69 26.79
CA ILE A 455 -13.77 -5.13 26.98
C ILE A 455 -13.98 -3.67 27.36
N LYS A 456 -13.84 -3.35 28.65
CA LYS A 456 -13.57 -1.97 29.05
C LYS A 456 -12.31 -1.54 28.30
N PRO A 457 -12.29 -0.37 27.63
CA PRO A 457 -11.05 0.15 27.10
C PRO A 457 -10.06 0.18 28.26
N GLU A 458 -8.92 -0.50 28.12
CA GLU A 458 -7.77 -0.16 28.95
C GLU A 458 -7.51 1.31 28.64
N GLU A 459 -7.96 2.20 29.54
CA GLU A 459 -7.43 3.54 29.62
C GLU A 459 -5.92 3.36 29.69
N ARG A 460 -5.24 3.61 28.57
CA ARG A 460 -3.80 3.81 28.57
C ARG A 460 -3.59 5.14 29.31
N ASN A 461 -3.68 5.09 30.64
CA ASN A 461 -3.35 6.19 31.50
C ASN A 461 -1.83 6.37 31.39
N PHE A 462 -1.44 7.21 30.42
CA PHE A 462 -0.07 7.70 30.25
C PHE A 462 0.43 8.43 31.53
N THR A 463 -0.48 8.71 32.47
CA THR A 463 -0.29 9.39 33.75
C THR A 463 0.28 8.54 34.88
N GLU A 464 0.39 7.21 34.76
CA GLU A 464 0.98 6.34 35.82
C GLU A 464 2.31 5.70 35.39
N LEU A 465 3.26 6.50 34.91
CA LEU A 465 4.65 6.07 34.78
C LEU A 465 5.35 6.19 36.15
N LYS A 466 5.30 5.13 36.97
CA LYS A 466 6.12 5.07 38.19
C LYS A 466 7.62 5.03 37.83
N PRO A 467 8.47 5.85 38.47
CA PRO A 467 9.91 5.84 38.21
C PRO A 467 10.54 4.56 38.78
N ILE A 468 10.94 3.64 37.92
CA ILE A 468 11.85 2.54 38.24
C ILE A 468 13.26 2.98 37.80
N PRO A 469 14.32 2.75 38.59
CA PRO A 469 15.68 3.09 38.16
C PRO A 469 16.07 2.24 36.95
N ILE A 470 16.30 2.90 35.82
CA ILE A 470 16.62 2.28 34.53
C ILE A 470 18.12 1.89 34.51
N THR A 471 18.43 0.66 34.09
CA THR A 471 19.81 0.14 33.96
C THR A 471 20.43 0.39 32.58
N GLU A 472 19.67 0.89 31.59
CA GLU A 472 20.17 1.18 30.23
C GLU A 472 19.82 2.61 29.77
N GLU A 473 20.85 3.45 29.60
CA GLU A 473 20.73 4.86 29.20
C GLU A 473 20.18 5.01 27.76
N HIS A 474 18.92 5.44 27.63
CA HIS A 474 18.41 5.96 26.37
C HIS A 474 19.01 7.33 26.08
N GLU A 475 19.55 7.53 24.88
CA GLU A 475 20.30 8.75 24.55
C GLU A 475 19.42 9.71 23.74
N ILE A 476 19.44 11.00 24.10
CA ILE A 476 18.90 12.09 23.28
C ILE A 476 20.05 12.98 22.82
N HIS A 477 20.13 13.15 21.51
CA HIS A 477 21.07 14.01 20.82
C HIS A 477 20.32 15.16 20.15
N ILE A 478 20.76 16.40 20.36
CA ILE A 478 20.03 17.62 19.98
C ILE A 478 20.91 18.50 19.10
N GLY A 479 20.37 18.95 17.97
CA GLY A 479 21.04 19.82 17.01
C GLY A 479 21.99 19.07 16.07
N GLU A 480 22.00 17.75 16.10
CA GLU A 480 22.88 16.91 15.29
C GLU A 480 22.13 15.82 14.54
N ARG A 481 22.73 15.35 13.45
CA ARG A 481 22.22 14.23 12.66
C ARG A 481 22.91 12.93 13.10
N PRO A 482 22.23 11.78 13.00
CA PRO A 482 22.81 10.49 13.38
C PRO A 482 24.01 10.17 12.50
N LYS A 483 25.18 10.00 13.13
CA LYS A 483 26.37 9.46 12.49
C LYS A 483 26.29 7.94 12.48
N LEU A 484 25.61 7.40 11.46
CA LEU A 484 25.22 5.99 11.40
C LEU A 484 26.42 5.02 11.50
N GLU A 485 27.57 5.36 10.92
CA GLU A 485 28.79 4.54 10.98
C GLU A 485 29.34 4.41 12.40
N GLU A 486 29.40 5.51 13.16
CA GLU A 486 29.85 5.53 14.55
C GLU A 486 28.89 4.69 15.42
N ILE A 487 27.58 4.87 15.23
CA ILE A 487 26.53 4.14 15.96
C ILE A 487 26.60 2.63 15.63
N MET A 488 26.81 2.26 14.36
CA MET A 488 26.95 0.87 13.95
C MET A 488 28.22 0.23 14.52
N SER A 489 29.34 0.97 14.56
CA SER A 489 30.58 0.49 15.18
C SER A 489 30.41 0.26 16.68
N GLU A 490 29.72 1.17 17.38
CA GLU A 490 29.37 0.98 18.79
C GLU A 490 28.44 -0.23 18.98
N PHE A 491 27.47 -0.41 18.09
CA PHE A 491 26.57 -1.56 18.11
C PHE A 491 27.35 -2.88 17.93
N GLU A 492 28.25 -2.96 16.95
CA GLU A 492 29.09 -4.15 16.69
C GLU A 492 30.00 -4.49 17.88
N LYS A 493 30.63 -3.49 18.51
CA LYS A 493 31.51 -3.70 19.68
C LYS A 493 30.78 -4.40 20.82
N ASN A 494 29.49 -4.11 20.97
CA ASN A 494 28.62 -4.69 21.99
C ASN A 494 28.08 -6.09 21.63
N LEU A 495 28.32 -6.59 20.41
CA LEU A 495 27.93 -7.94 19.99
C LEU A 495 28.92 -9.01 20.48
N ARG A 496 28.37 -10.11 21.00
CA ARG A 496 29.14 -11.30 21.41
C ARG A 496 29.13 -12.34 20.30
N GLY A 497 30.29 -12.61 19.70
CA GLY A 497 30.46 -13.63 18.66
C GLY A 497 29.85 -13.27 17.31
N TRP A 498 29.81 -14.24 16.39
CA TRP A 498 29.12 -14.10 15.10
C TRP A 498 27.62 -13.93 15.31
N SER A 499 27.05 -12.86 14.75
CA SER A 499 25.64 -12.53 14.88
C SER A 499 25.03 -12.11 13.53
N SER A 500 23.85 -12.62 13.24
CA SER A 500 23.06 -12.18 12.10
C SER A 500 22.27 -10.91 12.47
N VAL A 501 22.43 -9.84 11.71
CA VAL A 501 21.82 -8.54 12.01
C VAL A 501 20.90 -8.07 10.89
N GLY A 502 19.64 -7.85 11.24
CA GLY A 502 18.65 -7.25 10.36
C GLY A 502 18.71 -5.74 10.48
N VAL A 503 19.11 -5.05 9.42
CA VAL A 503 19.10 -3.59 9.33
C VAL A 503 17.83 -3.16 8.62
N LEU A 504 16.88 -2.56 9.36
CA LEU A 504 15.62 -2.09 8.80
C LEU A 504 15.60 -0.56 8.81
N VAL A 505 15.28 0.06 7.68
CA VAL A 505 15.17 1.53 7.56
C VAL A 505 13.80 1.95 7.05
N CYS A 506 13.25 3.02 7.65
CA CYS A 506 12.01 3.65 7.18
C CYS A 506 12.05 5.16 7.39
N GLY A 507 11.63 5.94 6.38
CA GLY A 507 11.67 7.40 6.42
C GLY A 507 12.01 8.03 5.06
N PRO A 508 12.56 9.26 5.04
CA PRO A 508 12.99 9.93 3.81
C PRO A 508 14.02 9.13 3.00
N GLU A 509 14.03 9.28 1.68
CA GLU A 509 14.98 8.58 0.80
C GLU A 509 16.43 8.85 1.17
N SER A 510 16.77 10.07 1.61
CA SER A 510 18.12 10.42 2.08
C SER A 510 18.58 9.56 3.27
N VAL A 511 17.67 9.20 4.19
CA VAL A 511 17.99 8.31 5.32
C VAL A 511 18.19 6.88 4.82
N LYS A 512 17.35 6.42 3.89
CA LYS A 512 17.46 5.08 3.30
C LYS A 512 18.77 4.91 2.53
N GLU A 513 19.14 5.89 1.72
CA GLU A 513 20.39 5.93 0.96
C GLU A 513 21.60 5.94 1.89
N ALA A 514 21.56 6.72 2.98
CA ALA A 514 22.63 6.75 3.97
C ALA A 514 22.81 5.38 4.67
N VAL A 515 21.72 4.74 5.10
CA VAL A 515 21.79 3.39 5.71
C VAL A 515 22.26 2.35 4.70
N ALA A 516 21.77 2.41 3.45
CA ALA A 516 22.21 1.50 2.39
C ALA A 516 23.70 1.67 2.06
N SER A 517 24.19 2.91 2.01
CA SER A 517 25.61 3.21 1.82
C SER A 517 26.46 2.64 2.96
N MET A 518 26.05 2.87 4.21
CA MET A 518 26.71 2.32 5.39
C MET A 518 26.75 0.78 5.33
N CYS A 519 25.64 0.11 4.98
CA CYS A 519 25.61 -1.36 4.88
C CYS A 519 26.49 -1.92 3.75
N ARG A 520 26.68 -1.18 2.65
CA ARG A 520 27.54 -1.58 1.52
C ARG A 520 29.02 -1.41 1.83
N GLN A 521 29.37 -0.33 2.54
CA GLN A 521 30.74 -0.05 2.95
C GLN A 521 31.18 -0.92 4.12
N TRP A 522 30.22 -1.45 4.89
CA TRP A 522 30.52 -2.42 5.93
C TRP A 522 31.15 -3.67 5.32
N PRO A 523 32.31 -4.13 5.80
CA PRO A 523 32.97 -5.27 5.20
C PRO A 523 32.10 -6.52 5.31
N GLN A 524 31.62 -7.04 4.19
CA GLN A 524 30.84 -8.28 4.11
C GLN A 524 31.77 -9.43 3.69
N CYS A 525 31.72 -10.56 4.39
CA CYS A 525 32.39 -11.78 3.94
C CYS A 525 31.67 -12.33 2.70
N PHE A 526 32.19 -12.06 1.50
CA PHE A 526 31.98 -12.95 0.36
C PHE A 526 33.14 -13.93 0.33
N GLY A 527 32.85 -15.21 0.56
CA GLY A 527 33.85 -16.25 0.69
C GLY A 527 34.71 -16.39 -0.56
N VAL A 528 35.98 -16.02 -0.43
CA VAL A 528 37.14 -16.76 -0.94
C VAL A 528 38.23 -16.61 0.12
N GLU A 529 38.89 -17.72 0.40
CA GLU A 529 40.00 -17.94 1.31
C GLU A 529 40.89 -16.72 1.57
N ASP A 530 40.76 -16.10 2.73
CA ASP A 530 41.84 -15.28 3.28
C ASP A 530 41.88 -15.46 4.81
N LEU A 531 42.61 -16.51 5.22
CA LEU A 531 42.80 -17.01 6.59
C LEU A 531 43.46 -16.01 7.57
N ARG A 532 43.56 -14.71 7.21
CA ARG A 532 44.12 -13.66 8.07
C ARG A 532 43.12 -12.60 8.56
N ARG A 533 41.83 -12.67 8.20
CA ARG A 533 40.78 -11.77 8.73
C ARG A 533 39.76 -12.47 9.66
N SER A 534 40.23 -13.13 10.72
CA SER A 534 39.36 -13.81 11.71
C SER A 534 38.70 -12.89 12.76
N ARG A 535 38.33 -11.64 12.41
CA ARG A 535 37.84 -10.65 13.40
C ARG A 535 36.49 -9.98 13.10
N MET A 536 35.75 -10.42 12.08
CA MET A 536 34.44 -9.82 11.80
C MET A 536 33.31 -10.64 12.42
N LYS A 537 32.44 -9.96 13.16
CA LYS A 537 31.44 -10.56 14.07
C LYS A 537 30.00 -10.47 13.55
N MET A 538 29.76 -9.90 12.37
CA MET A 538 28.41 -9.52 11.96
C MET A 538 28.11 -9.79 10.48
N ASN A 539 26.93 -10.36 10.20
CA ASN A 539 26.36 -10.45 8.85
C ASN A 539 25.16 -9.49 8.74
N LEU A 540 25.30 -8.44 7.91
CA LEU A 540 24.28 -7.40 7.73
C LEU A 540 23.29 -7.77 6.63
N ASN A 541 22.01 -7.71 6.96
CA ASN A 541 20.93 -7.88 5.99
C ASN A 541 20.07 -6.62 5.96
N PHE A 542 20.17 -5.86 4.88
CA PHE A 542 19.48 -4.60 4.69
C PHE A 542 18.04 -4.79 4.18
N HIS A 543 17.10 -4.08 4.80
CA HIS A 543 15.68 -4.06 4.46
C HIS A 543 15.17 -2.62 4.46
N SER A 544 14.55 -2.19 3.36
CA SER A 544 13.94 -0.86 3.25
C SER A 544 12.43 -0.96 3.33
N LEU A 545 11.83 -0.48 4.42
CA LEU A 545 10.37 -0.42 4.55
C LEU A 545 9.85 0.82 3.82
N ASN A 546 9.15 0.60 2.70
CA ASN A 546 8.59 1.66 1.86
C ASN A 546 7.06 1.72 1.99
N PHE A 547 6.55 2.93 2.22
CA PHE A 547 5.13 3.28 2.06
C PHE A 547 4.95 4.52 1.17
N ASN A 548 5.91 4.78 0.28
CA ASN A 548 5.74 5.79 -0.75
C ASN A 548 4.88 5.20 -1.87
N LEU A 549 3.56 5.43 -1.82
CA LEU A 549 2.67 5.31 -2.97
C LEU A 549 2.79 6.58 -3.84
#